data_AF-A0A4U1JZQ2-F1
#
_entry.id   AF-A0A4U1JZQ2-F1
#
_cell.length_a   1.000
_cell.length_b   1.000
_cell.length_c   1.000
_cell.angle_alpha   90.00
_cell.angle_beta   90.00
_cell.angle_gamma   90.00
#
_symmetry.space_group_name_H-M   'P 1'
#
loop_
_entity.id
_entity.type
_entity.pdbx_description
1 polymer ?
#
loop_
_entity_poly.entity_id
_entity_poly.type
_entity_poly.pdbx_seq_one_letter_code
_entity_poly.pdbx_strand_id
1 'polypeptide(L)'
;MARRFGGKYSPRPGVPDQGFPGIAPDRLPETAPRHPLAGRPAWLVFAAFPFLLNAFGDGPLALARSLGAFATIGLAAFLMREGLKAEAAFAARKTARRPALPRKALGSILLGAGLAAGAQAPELGLIGAGVVAAVGAALGLIAFGLDPMRDKGMEGIDPFQQDRVAKVVAEGEKHLTALRAAIARIDDARLTARTEAFAASARGLFRAVEDDPGDLTAARRYMTVYLQGARDAGVKFADLWTSTQDARARAEFESLLDDLEANFTARTRTLLDSGREGLEIEIEVLRDRLARDGVISPPDKTF
;
A
#
# COMPACT_ATOMS: atom_id res chain seq x y z
N MET A 1 -6.99 -7.36 -56.47
CA MET A 1 -7.63 -7.78 -55.21
C MET A 1 -6.58 -7.84 -54.11
N ALA A 2 -6.50 -6.84 -53.22
CA ALA A 2 -5.53 -6.83 -52.12
C ALA A 2 -6.25 -7.18 -50.80
N ARG A 3 -5.95 -8.36 -50.22
CA ARG A 3 -6.40 -8.72 -48.88
C ARG A 3 -5.55 -7.95 -47.86
N ARG A 4 -6.18 -7.08 -47.08
CA ARG A 4 -5.52 -6.39 -45.95
C ARG A 4 -5.45 -7.36 -44.77
N PHE A 5 -4.23 -7.70 -44.35
CA PHE A 5 -3.98 -8.38 -43.09
C PHE A 5 -3.94 -7.33 -41.97
N GLY A 6 -4.85 -7.46 -41.00
CA GLY A 6 -4.84 -6.69 -39.75
C GLY A 6 -4.80 -7.66 -38.58
N GLY A 7 -3.71 -7.63 -37.81
CA GLY A 7 -3.56 -8.43 -36.60
C GLY A 7 -4.31 -7.82 -35.41
N LYS A 8 -4.35 -8.53 -34.29
CA LYS A 8 -5.01 -8.13 -33.03
C LYS A 8 -4.51 -6.82 -32.39
N TYR A 9 -3.46 -6.21 -32.96
CA TYR A 9 -2.88 -4.94 -32.51
C TYR A 9 -2.86 -3.86 -33.60
N SER A 10 -3.57 -4.05 -34.72
CA SER A 10 -3.68 -3.00 -35.74
C SER A 10 -4.75 -1.97 -35.33
N PRO A 11 -4.43 -0.66 -35.29
CA PRO A 11 -5.41 0.37 -34.97
C PRO A 11 -6.55 0.34 -35.98
N ARG A 12 -7.79 0.13 -35.51
CA ARG A 12 -9.00 0.18 -36.36
C ARG A 12 -9.54 1.61 -36.39
N PRO A 13 -9.79 2.20 -37.56
CA PRO A 13 -10.53 3.45 -37.64
C PRO A 13 -11.99 3.18 -37.23
N GLY A 14 -12.48 3.86 -36.19
CA GLY A 14 -13.91 3.88 -35.83
C GLY A 14 -14.35 2.96 -34.69
N VAL A 15 -13.44 2.35 -33.94
CA VAL A 15 -13.77 1.75 -32.63
C VAL A 15 -13.53 2.82 -31.56
N PRO A 16 -14.53 3.18 -30.72
CA PRO A 16 -14.28 4.06 -29.59
C PRO A 16 -13.26 3.37 -28.69
N ASP A 17 -12.15 4.06 -28.39
CA ASP A 17 -11.21 3.62 -27.37
C ASP A 17 -11.99 3.22 -26.11
N GLN A 18 -11.83 1.98 -25.64
CA GLN A 18 -12.27 1.60 -24.29
C GLN A 18 -11.32 2.17 -23.22
N GLY A 19 -10.80 3.38 -23.48
CA GLY A 19 -10.03 4.20 -22.58
C GLY A 19 -10.75 5.53 -22.42
N PHE A 20 -10.91 5.98 -21.18
CA PHE A 20 -11.51 7.26 -20.86
C PHE A 20 -10.80 8.39 -21.64
N PRO A 21 -11.53 9.23 -22.41
CA PRO A 21 -10.91 10.31 -23.17
C PRO A 21 -10.16 11.27 -22.22
N GLY A 22 -8.86 11.46 -22.44
CA GLY A 22 -8.04 12.45 -21.72
C GLY A 22 -7.20 11.93 -20.56
N ILE A 23 -7.14 10.62 -20.31
CA ILE A 23 -6.30 10.04 -19.26
C ILE A 23 -5.19 9.21 -19.91
N ALA A 24 -3.96 9.69 -19.81
CA ALA A 24 -2.78 8.95 -20.28
C ALA A 24 -2.65 7.62 -19.51
N PRO A 25 -2.25 6.50 -20.16
CA PRO A 25 -2.30 5.14 -19.59
C PRO A 25 -1.47 4.94 -18.31
N ASP A 26 -0.55 5.84 -18.04
CA ASP A 26 0.24 6.03 -16.82
C ASP A 26 -0.54 6.53 -15.60
N ARG A 27 -1.83 6.91 -15.77
CA ARG A 27 -2.73 7.37 -14.69
C ARG A 27 -3.79 6.34 -14.28
N LEU A 28 -3.65 5.09 -14.69
CA LEU A 28 -4.48 4.03 -14.12
C LEU A 28 -4.17 3.89 -12.62
N PRO A 29 -5.16 3.66 -11.74
CA PRO A 29 -4.90 3.43 -10.33
C PRO A 29 -3.94 2.24 -10.21
N GLU A 30 -2.74 2.52 -9.72
CA GLU A 30 -1.74 1.49 -9.46
C GLU A 30 -2.37 0.51 -8.47
N THR A 31 -2.73 -0.68 -8.96
CA THR A 31 -3.39 -1.70 -8.16
C THR A 31 -2.56 -1.94 -6.92
N ALA A 32 -3.17 -1.81 -5.73
CA ALA A 32 -2.49 -2.01 -4.46
C ALA A 32 -1.56 -3.23 -4.55
N PRO A 33 -0.27 -3.11 -4.21
CA PRO A 33 0.73 -4.15 -4.47
C PRO A 33 0.27 -5.47 -3.86
N ARG A 34 0.09 -6.49 -4.71
CA ARG A 34 -0.37 -7.82 -4.29
C ARG A 34 0.81 -8.75 -4.19
N HIS A 35 0.98 -9.39 -3.03
CA HIS A 35 1.95 -10.47 -2.91
C HIS A 35 1.50 -11.66 -3.78
N PRO A 36 2.38 -12.29 -4.58
CA PRO A 36 2.01 -13.43 -5.43
C PRO A 36 1.44 -14.61 -4.62
N LEU A 37 1.85 -14.72 -3.35
CA LEU A 37 1.40 -15.78 -2.44
C LEU A 37 0.15 -15.43 -1.62
N ALA A 38 -0.43 -14.23 -1.76
CA ALA A 38 -1.51 -13.77 -0.87
C ALA A 38 -2.79 -14.64 -0.90
N GLY A 39 -2.99 -15.43 -1.96
CA GLY A 39 -4.08 -16.40 -2.06
C GLY A 39 -3.78 -17.77 -1.45
N ARG A 40 -2.51 -18.11 -1.20
CA ARG A 40 -2.10 -19.45 -0.74
C ARG A 40 -2.60 -19.83 0.66
N PRO A 41 -2.69 -18.92 1.65
CA PRO A 41 -3.21 -19.28 2.97
C PRO A 41 -4.66 -19.80 2.95
N ALA A 42 -5.46 -19.46 1.92
CA ALA A 42 -6.81 -20.00 1.77
C ALA A 42 -6.81 -21.53 1.59
N TRP A 43 -5.77 -22.09 0.97
CA TRP A 43 -5.61 -23.55 0.82
C TRP A 43 -5.39 -24.25 2.16
N LEU A 44 -4.79 -23.59 3.15
CA LEU A 44 -4.65 -24.16 4.50
C LEU A 44 -6.01 -24.34 5.18
N VAL A 45 -6.90 -23.35 5.03
CA VAL A 45 -8.27 -23.43 5.56
C VAL A 45 -9.06 -24.52 4.85
N PHE A 46 -8.91 -24.61 3.52
CA PHE A 46 -9.53 -25.69 2.74
C PHE A 46 -9.01 -27.07 3.15
N ALA A 47 -7.69 -27.23 3.33
CA ALA A 47 -7.07 -28.48 3.79
C ALA A 47 -7.48 -28.86 5.23
N ALA A 48 -7.86 -27.89 6.05
CA ALA A 48 -8.37 -28.13 7.40
C ALA A 48 -9.86 -28.52 7.44
N PHE A 49 -10.60 -28.39 6.33
CA PHE A 49 -12.03 -28.69 6.27
C PHE A 49 -12.41 -30.11 6.74
N PRO A 50 -11.62 -31.18 6.49
CA PRO A 50 -11.91 -32.51 7.03
C PRO A 50 -12.05 -32.56 8.55
N PHE A 51 -11.43 -31.66 9.31
CA PHE A 51 -11.63 -31.57 10.77
C PHE A 51 -13.08 -31.24 11.13
N LEU A 52 -13.80 -30.46 10.32
CA LEU A 52 -15.21 -30.15 10.56
C LEU A 52 -16.10 -31.37 10.32
N LEU A 53 -15.81 -32.15 9.28
CA LEU A 53 -16.55 -33.38 8.98
C LEU A 53 -16.35 -34.43 10.08
N ASN A 54 -15.12 -34.56 10.58
CA ASN A 54 -14.77 -35.47 11.66
C ASN A 54 -15.06 -34.93 13.06
N ALA A 55 -15.75 -33.79 13.17
CA ALA A 55 -16.13 -33.21 14.46
C ALA A 55 -17.40 -33.84 15.04
N PHE A 56 -18.18 -34.54 14.21
CA PHE A 56 -19.47 -35.13 14.57
C PHE A 56 -19.35 -36.65 14.64
N GLY A 57 -19.79 -37.25 15.76
CA GLY A 57 -19.85 -38.71 15.92
C GLY A 57 -19.22 -39.23 17.21
N ASP A 58 -18.16 -38.57 17.70
CA ASP A 58 -17.30 -39.09 18.79
C ASP A 58 -17.47 -38.36 20.14
N GLY A 59 -18.57 -37.62 20.29
CA GLY A 59 -18.95 -36.93 21.54
C GLY A 59 -18.43 -35.48 21.68
N PRO A 60 -18.82 -34.78 22.77
CA PRO A 60 -18.62 -33.33 22.92
C PRO A 60 -17.15 -32.89 22.96
N LEU A 61 -16.26 -33.72 23.51
CA LEU A 61 -14.84 -33.41 23.61
C LEU A 61 -14.15 -33.45 22.23
N ALA A 62 -14.50 -34.45 21.40
CA ALA A 62 -14.00 -34.57 20.03
C ALA A 62 -14.49 -33.39 19.17
N LEU A 63 -15.76 -33.01 19.33
CA LEU A 63 -16.34 -31.82 18.68
C LEU A 63 -15.58 -30.54 19.05
N ALA A 64 -15.40 -30.27 20.35
CA ALA A 64 -14.71 -29.07 20.83
C ALA A 64 -13.25 -28.99 20.33
N ARG A 65 -12.55 -30.13 20.31
CA ARG A 65 -11.17 -30.22 19.84
C ARG A 65 -11.03 -30.04 18.34
N SER A 66 -11.88 -30.69 17.54
CA SER A 66 -11.88 -30.56 16.08
C SER A 66 -12.23 -29.14 15.62
N LEU A 67 -13.23 -28.51 16.27
CA LEU A 67 -13.55 -27.10 16.05
C LEU A 67 -12.41 -26.18 16.48
N GLY A 68 -11.79 -26.45 17.64
CA GLY A 68 -10.63 -25.70 18.13
C GLY A 68 -9.42 -25.79 17.20
N ALA A 69 -9.11 -26.98 16.69
CA ALA A 69 -8.05 -27.21 15.71
C ALA A 69 -8.33 -26.45 14.40
N PHE A 70 -9.54 -26.57 13.86
CA PHE A 70 -9.96 -25.83 12.66
C PHE A 70 -9.87 -24.31 12.86
N ALA A 71 -10.40 -23.79 13.96
CA ALA A 71 -10.37 -22.36 14.28
C ALA A 71 -8.92 -21.85 14.41
N THR A 72 -8.04 -22.63 15.01
CA THR A 72 -6.62 -22.29 15.19
C THR A 72 -5.88 -22.27 13.85
N ILE A 73 -6.13 -23.24 12.96
CA ILE A 73 -5.58 -23.25 11.59
C ILE A 73 -6.16 -22.09 10.76
N GLY A 74 -7.44 -21.78 10.93
CA GLY A 74 -8.08 -20.61 10.32
C GLY A 74 -7.42 -19.29 10.74
N LEU A 75 -7.14 -19.14 12.04
CA LEU A 75 -6.43 -17.98 12.58
C LEU A 75 -4.99 -17.91 12.07
N ALA A 76 -4.29 -19.04 11.99
CA ALA A 76 -2.96 -19.13 11.40
C ALA A 76 -2.94 -18.64 9.94
N ALA A 77 -3.88 -19.13 9.12
CA ALA A 77 -4.03 -18.73 7.73
C ALA A 77 -4.36 -17.23 7.57
N PHE A 78 -5.22 -16.70 8.45
CA PHE A 78 -5.53 -15.27 8.49
C PHE A 78 -4.28 -14.42 8.77
N LEU A 79 -3.50 -14.78 9.79
CA LEU A 79 -2.25 -14.10 10.15
C LEU A 79 -1.22 -14.15 9.02
N MET A 80 -1.05 -15.30 8.37
CA MET A 80 -0.16 -15.44 7.22
C MET A 80 -0.60 -14.57 6.05
N ARG A 81 -1.91 -14.49 5.77
CA ARG A 81 -2.45 -13.63 4.70
C ARG A 81 -2.18 -12.15 4.98
N GLU A 82 -2.39 -11.70 6.21
CA GLU A 82 -2.10 -10.32 6.61
C GLU A 82 -0.58 -10.04 6.65
N GLY A 83 0.25 -11.02 7.00
CA GLY A 83 1.70 -10.93 6.91
C GLY A 83 2.18 -10.74 5.46
N LEU A 84 1.68 -11.54 4.52
CA LEU A 84 2.03 -11.41 3.10
C LEU A 84 1.56 -10.08 2.48
N LYS A 85 0.38 -9.57 2.88
CA LYS A 85 -0.07 -8.23 2.47
C LYS A 85 0.85 -7.14 3.00
N ALA A 86 1.24 -7.24 4.27
CA ALA A 86 2.17 -6.29 4.88
C ALA A 86 3.54 -6.33 4.19
N GLU A 87 4.02 -7.52 3.82
CA GLU A 87 5.26 -7.71 3.06
C GLU A 87 5.19 -7.10 1.66
N ALA A 88 4.09 -7.27 0.92
CA ALA A 88 3.94 -6.62 -0.38
C ALA A 88 3.91 -5.09 -0.28
N ALA A 89 3.26 -4.55 0.76
CA ALA A 89 3.28 -3.12 1.03
C ALA A 89 4.68 -2.63 1.44
N PHE A 90 5.44 -3.42 2.19
CA PHE A 90 6.82 -3.16 2.57
C PHE A 90 7.77 -3.21 1.36
N ALA A 91 7.61 -4.20 0.47
CA ALA A 91 8.44 -4.37 -0.71
C ALA A 91 8.25 -3.26 -1.74
N ALA A 92 7.00 -2.80 -1.91
CA ALA A 92 6.64 -1.73 -2.85
C ALA A 92 7.20 -0.35 -2.46
N ARG A 93 7.51 -0.12 -1.17
CA ARG A 93 8.08 1.15 -0.70
C ARG A 93 9.61 1.11 -0.76
N LYS A 94 10.25 2.23 -1.12
CA LYS A 94 11.72 2.36 -1.04
C LYS A 94 12.18 2.48 0.41
N THR A 95 11.40 3.18 1.24
CA THR A 95 11.62 3.36 2.68
C THR A 95 10.46 2.75 3.47
N ALA A 96 10.75 1.85 4.42
CA ALA A 96 9.72 1.24 5.26
C ALA A 96 10.29 0.67 6.56
N ARG A 97 9.54 0.85 7.66
CA ARG A 97 9.84 0.27 8.96
C ARG A 97 9.39 -1.19 9.02
N ARG A 98 10.13 -2.03 9.75
CA ARG A 98 9.78 -3.44 9.94
C ARG A 98 8.39 -3.58 10.57
N PRO A 99 7.62 -4.62 10.21
CA PRO A 99 6.34 -4.91 10.86
C PRO A 99 6.53 -5.12 12.37
N ALA A 100 5.64 -4.54 13.19
CA ALA A 100 5.75 -4.62 14.65
C ALA A 100 5.58 -6.04 15.22
N LEU A 101 4.91 -6.93 14.47
CA LEU A 101 4.69 -8.33 14.83
C LEU A 101 5.05 -9.23 13.65
N PRO A 102 5.83 -10.31 13.86
CA PRO A 102 6.14 -11.30 12.83
C PRO A 102 4.93 -12.22 12.61
N ARG A 103 3.91 -11.70 11.91
CA ARG A 103 2.61 -12.36 11.69
C ARG A 103 2.75 -13.70 10.95
N LYS A 104 3.67 -13.85 10.00
CA LYS A 104 3.92 -15.12 9.30
C LYS A 104 4.51 -16.15 10.26
N ALA A 105 5.47 -15.77 11.10
CA ALA A 105 6.07 -16.68 12.09
C ALA A 105 5.05 -17.12 13.15
N LEU A 106 4.25 -16.19 13.68
CA LEU A 106 3.16 -16.51 14.61
C LEU A 106 2.12 -17.42 13.94
N GLY A 107 1.76 -17.14 12.68
CA GLY A 107 0.92 -17.99 11.88
C GLY A 107 1.47 -19.41 11.76
N SER A 108 2.77 -19.57 11.49
CA SER A 108 3.41 -20.90 11.38
C SER A 108 3.35 -21.67 12.70
N ILE A 109 3.58 -21.01 13.83
CA ILE A 109 3.46 -21.62 15.16
C ILE A 109 2.03 -22.08 15.41
N LEU A 110 1.03 -21.24 15.10
CA LEU A 110 -0.38 -21.58 15.25
C LEU A 110 -0.81 -22.71 14.30
N LEU A 111 -0.25 -22.77 13.10
CA LEU A 111 -0.48 -23.88 12.17
C LEU A 111 0.00 -25.20 12.79
N GLY A 112 1.21 -25.22 13.36
CA GLY A 112 1.72 -26.37 14.10
C GLY A 112 0.82 -26.76 15.28
N ALA A 113 0.42 -25.79 16.10
CA ALA A 113 -0.45 -26.03 17.25
C ALA A 113 -1.83 -26.60 16.84
N GLY A 114 -2.43 -26.07 15.77
CA GLY A 114 -3.70 -26.56 15.23
C GLY A 114 -3.59 -27.97 14.66
N LEU A 115 -2.50 -28.30 13.97
CA LEU A 115 -2.25 -29.66 13.48
C LEU A 115 -2.01 -30.66 14.62
N ALA A 116 -1.27 -30.28 15.66
CA ALA A 116 -1.07 -31.12 16.84
C ALA A 116 -2.37 -31.33 17.63
N ALA A 117 -3.21 -30.31 17.72
CA ALA A 117 -4.55 -30.45 18.26
C ALA A 117 -5.40 -31.40 17.40
N GLY A 118 -5.28 -31.36 16.07
CA GLY A 118 -6.06 -32.19 15.15
C GLY A 118 -5.56 -33.63 14.96
N ALA A 119 -4.28 -33.92 15.18
CA ALA A 119 -3.69 -35.24 14.99
C ALA A 119 -4.19 -36.23 16.07
N GLN A 120 -5.31 -36.90 15.78
CA GLN A 120 -5.97 -37.88 16.64
C GLN A 120 -5.28 -39.26 16.57
N ALA A 121 -4.02 -39.38 16.99
CA ALA A 121 -3.40 -40.68 17.17
C ALA A 121 -3.05 -40.89 18.66
N PRO A 122 -3.82 -41.70 19.40
CA PRO A 122 -3.47 -42.10 20.77
C PRO A 122 -2.07 -42.72 20.85
N GLU A 123 -1.64 -43.38 19.78
CA GLU A 123 -0.35 -44.04 19.62
C GLU A 123 0.86 -43.08 19.59
N LEU A 124 0.63 -41.82 19.21
CA LEU A 124 1.68 -40.79 19.11
C LEU A 124 2.04 -40.18 20.48
N GLY A 125 1.13 -40.21 21.46
CA GLY A 125 1.32 -39.58 22.77
C GLY A 125 1.64 -38.07 22.69
N LEU A 126 2.07 -37.49 23.82
CA LEU A 126 2.49 -36.08 23.91
C LEU A 126 3.69 -35.76 23.00
N ILE A 127 4.59 -36.73 22.83
CA ILE A 127 5.80 -36.57 22.01
C ILE A 127 5.43 -36.44 20.53
N GLY A 128 4.57 -37.31 20.02
CA GLY A 128 4.16 -37.25 18.62
C GLY A 128 3.30 -36.03 18.30
N ALA A 129 2.47 -35.55 19.24
CA ALA A 129 1.80 -34.25 19.09
C ALA A 129 2.81 -33.09 18.99
N GLY A 130 3.88 -33.13 19.79
CA GLY A 130 5.00 -32.18 19.70
C GLY A 130 5.72 -32.22 18.35
N VAL A 131 5.96 -33.43 17.81
CA VAL A 131 6.58 -33.60 16.49
C VAL A 131 5.67 -33.05 15.38
N VAL A 132 4.37 -33.34 15.42
CA VAL A 132 3.41 -32.79 14.46
C VAL A 132 3.36 -31.27 14.53
N ALA A 133 3.41 -30.68 15.74
CA ALA A 133 3.49 -29.23 15.90
C ALA A 133 4.76 -28.65 15.28
N ALA A 134 5.92 -29.27 15.56
CA ALA A 134 7.21 -28.81 15.04
C ALA A 134 7.27 -28.89 13.52
N VAL A 135 6.81 -30.00 12.93
CA VAL A 135 6.77 -30.19 11.48
C VAL A 135 5.79 -29.20 10.84
N GLY A 136 4.59 -29.03 11.41
CA GLY A 136 3.62 -28.06 10.92
C GLY A 136 4.14 -26.62 10.93
N ALA A 137 4.85 -26.23 11.99
CA ALA A 137 5.48 -24.92 12.10
C ALA A 137 6.63 -24.75 11.10
N ALA A 138 7.50 -25.75 10.96
CA ALA A 138 8.60 -25.72 10.00
C ALA A 138 8.08 -25.61 8.56
N LEU A 139 7.08 -26.40 8.18
CA LEU A 139 6.45 -26.32 6.86
C LEU A 139 5.78 -24.96 6.63
N GLY A 140 5.13 -24.40 7.64
CA GLY A 140 4.59 -23.04 7.58
C GLY A 140 5.67 -21.99 7.32
N LEU A 141 6.81 -22.08 8.01
CA LEU A 141 7.93 -21.14 7.82
C LEU A 141 8.57 -21.30 6.43
N ILE A 142 8.74 -22.53 5.95
CA ILE A 142 9.32 -22.81 4.62
C ILE A 142 8.38 -22.33 3.51
N ALA A 143 7.08 -22.56 3.64
CA ALA A 143 6.10 -22.24 2.61
C ALA A 143 5.83 -20.74 2.46
N PHE A 144 5.92 -19.96 3.56
CA PHE A 144 5.55 -18.54 3.59
C PHE A 144 6.71 -17.58 3.89
N GLY A 145 7.85 -18.11 4.32
CA GLY A 145 9.04 -17.34 4.67
C GLY A 145 8.90 -16.55 5.98
N LEU A 146 10.02 -16.01 6.44
CA LEU A 146 10.06 -15.10 7.58
C LEU A 146 9.58 -13.69 7.18
N ASP A 147 9.00 -12.96 8.12
CA ASP A 147 8.67 -11.55 7.92
C ASP A 147 9.94 -10.69 7.81
N PRO A 148 9.95 -9.59 7.04
CA PRO A 148 11.09 -8.68 6.97
C PRO A 148 11.42 -8.11 8.36
N MET A 149 12.60 -8.46 8.89
CA MET A 149 13.02 -8.12 10.26
C MET A 149 13.88 -6.85 10.35
N ARG A 150 14.27 -6.29 9.20
CA ARG A 150 15.11 -5.10 9.07
C ARG A 150 14.35 -3.97 8.41
N ASP A 151 14.64 -2.75 8.86
CA ASP A 151 14.13 -1.55 8.23
C ASP A 151 14.78 -1.37 6.85
N LYS A 152 14.02 -0.85 5.89
CA LYS A 152 14.47 -0.64 4.51
C LYS A 152 14.70 0.84 4.26
N GLY A 153 15.86 1.19 3.70
CA GLY A 153 16.16 2.55 3.23
C GLY A 153 16.27 3.61 4.34
N MET A 154 16.57 3.22 5.59
CA MET A 154 16.69 4.13 6.73
C MET A 154 18.15 4.41 7.16
N GLU A 155 19.14 4.10 6.32
CA GLU A 155 20.54 4.43 6.60
C GLU A 155 20.77 5.93 6.38
N GLY A 156 21.09 6.66 7.47
CA GLY A 156 21.49 8.07 7.42
C GLY A 156 20.41 9.12 7.73
N ILE A 157 19.16 8.73 7.98
CA ILE A 157 18.06 9.67 8.31
C ILE A 157 17.66 9.51 9.78
N ASP A 158 17.63 10.62 10.53
CA ASP A 158 17.21 10.65 11.94
C ASP A 158 15.78 10.06 12.09
N PRO A 159 15.58 8.99 12.89
CA PRO A 159 14.28 8.36 13.12
C PRO A 159 13.19 9.35 13.57
N PHE A 160 13.58 10.44 14.24
CA PHE A 160 12.66 11.47 14.69
C PHE A 160 12.04 12.27 13.53
N GLN A 161 12.81 12.51 12.46
CA GLN A 161 12.32 13.17 11.25
C GLN A 161 11.28 12.29 10.53
N GLN A 162 11.55 10.99 10.40
CA GLN A 162 10.63 10.04 9.76
C GLN A 162 9.33 9.88 10.53
N ASP A 163 9.38 9.73 11.87
CA ASP A 163 8.17 9.65 12.70
C ASP A 163 7.32 10.93 12.60
N ARG A 164 7.96 12.10 12.41
CA ARG A 164 7.25 13.37 12.14
C ARG A 164 6.59 13.39 10.77
N VAL A 165 7.27 12.95 9.72
CA VAL A 165 6.69 12.84 8.38
C VAL A 165 5.48 11.91 8.40
N ALA A 166 5.63 10.69 8.94
CA ALA A 166 4.57 9.71 8.99
C ALA A 166 3.32 10.21 9.72
N LYS A 167 3.48 10.95 10.82
CA LYS A 167 2.35 11.58 11.54
C LYS A 167 1.63 12.62 10.68
N VAL A 168 2.36 13.48 9.98
CA VAL A 168 1.78 14.53 9.12
C VAL A 168 1.10 13.92 7.88
N VAL A 169 1.69 12.88 7.28
CA VAL A 169 1.07 12.12 6.19
C VAL A 169 -0.24 11.48 6.65
N ALA A 170 -0.23 10.81 7.81
CA ALA A 170 -1.43 10.18 8.34
C ALA A 170 -2.56 11.19 8.62
N GLU A 171 -2.22 12.38 9.10
CA GLU A 171 -3.18 13.48 9.30
C GLU A 171 -3.74 13.98 7.97
N GLY A 172 -2.89 14.17 6.95
CA GLY A 172 -3.31 14.54 5.59
C GLY A 172 -4.23 13.50 4.95
N GLU A 173 -3.89 12.21 5.02
CA GLU A 173 -4.74 11.11 4.53
C GLU A 173 -6.09 11.06 5.24
N LYS A 174 -6.14 11.38 6.54
CA LYS A 174 -7.40 11.47 7.29
C LYS A 174 -8.29 12.58 6.75
N HIS A 175 -7.74 13.77 6.49
CA HIS A 175 -8.50 14.86 5.88
C HIS A 175 -8.99 14.49 4.47
N LEU A 176 -8.13 13.87 3.66
CA LEU A 176 -8.46 13.46 2.31
C LEU A 176 -9.56 12.39 2.25
N THR A 177 -9.49 11.42 3.16
CA THR A 177 -10.52 10.38 3.31
C THR A 177 -11.86 11.01 3.70
N ALA A 178 -11.85 11.95 4.65
CA ALA A 178 -13.06 12.65 5.08
C ALA A 178 -13.67 13.52 3.97
N LEU A 179 -12.85 14.19 3.15
CA LEU A 179 -13.30 14.92 1.97
C LEU A 179 -14.02 13.99 0.97
N ARG A 180 -13.37 12.87 0.62
CA ARG A 180 -13.95 11.86 -0.29
C ARG A 180 -15.27 11.32 0.23
N ALA A 181 -15.34 11.02 1.53
CA ALA A 181 -16.56 10.54 2.16
C ALA A 181 -17.68 11.59 2.11
N ALA A 182 -17.34 12.87 2.30
CA ALA A 182 -18.33 13.95 2.23
C ALA A 182 -18.95 14.07 0.83
N ILE A 183 -18.13 14.01 -0.22
CA ILE A 183 -18.57 14.12 -1.61
C ILE A 183 -19.28 12.85 -2.09
N ALA A 184 -18.87 11.66 -1.65
CA ALA A 184 -19.55 10.42 -2.01
C ALA A 184 -21.02 10.33 -1.53
N ARG A 185 -21.44 11.20 -0.60
CA ARG A 185 -22.86 11.34 -0.22
C ARG A 185 -23.71 11.99 -1.31
N ILE A 186 -23.06 12.71 -2.22
CA ILE A 186 -23.66 13.35 -3.37
C ILE A 186 -23.54 12.35 -4.52
N ASP A 187 -24.66 11.84 -5.03
CA ASP A 187 -24.71 10.87 -6.14
C ASP A 187 -24.37 11.54 -7.49
N ASP A 188 -23.20 12.18 -7.58
CA ASP A 188 -22.66 12.82 -8.77
C ASP A 188 -21.32 12.16 -9.14
N ALA A 189 -21.35 11.40 -10.23
CA ALA A 189 -20.19 10.66 -10.73
C ALA A 189 -19.05 11.59 -11.20
N ARG A 190 -19.37 12.75 -11.77
CA ARG A 190 -18.37 13.70 -12.28
C ARG A 190 -17.63 14.36 -11.12
N LEU A 191 -18.36 14.78 -10.10
CA LEU A 191 -17.75 15.41 -8.93
C LEU A 191 -16.91 14.41 -8.11
N THR A 192 -17.40 13.18 -7.98
CA THR A 192 -16.63 12.08 -7.39
C THR A 192 -15.34 11.85 -8.15
N ALA A 193 -15.37 11.74 -9.48
CA ALA A 193 -14.17 11.57 -10.29
C ALA A 193 -13.18 12.74 -10.15
N ARG A 194 -13.67 13.99 -10.07
CA ARG A 194 -12.80 15.15 -9.85
C ARG A 194 -12.13 15.14 -8.48
N THR A 195 -12.88 14.75 -7.45
CA THR A 195 -12.35 14.60 -6.09
C THR A 195 -11.30 13.49 -6.01
N GLU A 196 -11.49 12.38 -6.74
CA GLU A 196 -10.50 11.32 -6.87
C GLU A 196 -9.22 11.79 -7.59
N ALA A 197 -9.34 12.61 -8.64
CA ALA A 197 -8.19 13.20 -9.32
C ALA A 197 -7.36 14.08 -8.39
N PHE A 198 -8.01 14.97 -7.64
CA PHE A 198 -7.35 15.76 -6.60
C PHE A 198 -6.68 14.87 -5.54
N ALA A 199 -7.37 13.81 -5.09
CA ALA A 199 -6.84 12.86 -4.12
C ALA A 199 -5.58 12.13 -4.63
N ALA A 200 -5.51 11.82 -5.92
CA ALA A 200 -4.32 11.24 -6.53
C ALA A 200 -3.14 12.22 -6.50
N SER A 201 -3.38 13.50 -6.83
CA SER A 201 -2.34 14.55 -6.76
C SER A 201 -1.85 14.79 -5.34
N ALA A 202 -2.75 14.79 -4.34
CA ALA A 202 -2.38 14.88 -2.93
C ALA A 202 -1.51 13.70 -2.47
N ARG A 203 -1.85 12.47 -2.88
CA ARG A 203 -1.02 11.29 -2.60
C ARG A 203 0.33 11.32 -3.30
N GLY A 204 0.41 11.94 -4.48
CA GLY A 204 1.68 12.21 -5.15
C GLY A 204 2.61 13.05 -4.27
N LEU A 205 2.08 14.13 -3.69
CA LEU A 205 2.83 14.98 -2.75
C LEU A 205 3.26 14.21 -1.49
N PHE A 206 2.37 13.39 -0.91
CA PHE A 206 2.72 12.60 0.27
C PHE A 206 3.91 11.67 0.01
N ARG A 207 3.91 10.96 -1.13
CA ARG A 207 5.01 10.08 -1.51
C ARG A 207 6.32 10.84 -1.70
N ALA A 208 6.29 12.00 -2.34
CA ALA A 208 7.48 12.82 -2.52
C ALA A 208 8.13 13.21 -1.17
N VAL A 209 7.32 13.54 -0.17
CA VAL A 209 7.80 13.89 1.19
C VAL A 209 8.22 12.65 2.00
N GLU A 210 7.59 11.50 1.76
CA GLU A 210 8.04 10.22 2.34
C GLU A 210 9.38 9.75 1.76
N ASP A 211 9.63 10.06 0.48
CA ASP A 211 10.89 9.77 -0.21
C ASP A 211 12.02 10.70 0.25
N ASP A 212 11.75 11.99 0.46
CA ASP A 212 12.69 12.96 1.05
C ASP A 212 12.09 13.69 2.27
N PRO A 213 12.37 13.21 3.51
CA PRO A 213 11.90 13.84 4.74
C PRO A 213 12.37 15.28 4.96
N GLY A 214 13.48 15.70 4.35
CA GLY A 214 14.03 17.05 4.49
C GLY A 214 13.05 18.14 4.03
N ASP A 215 12.21 17.79 3.06
CA ASP A 215 11.23 18.69 2.44
C ASP A 215 9.93 18.85 3.24
N LEU A 216 9.77 18.16 4.37
CA LEU A 216 8.56 18.22 5.18
C LEU A 216 8.18 19.66 5.57
N THR A 217 9.16 20.49 5.92
CA THR A 217 8.90 21.89 6.31
C THR A 217 8.25 22.66 5.17
N ALA A 218 8.67 22.37 3.94
CA ALA A 218 8.22 22.99 2.72
C ALA A 218 6.80 22.49 2.32
N ALA A 219 6.47 21.22 2.59
CA ALA A 219 5.22 20.60 2.19
C ALA A 219 4.12 20.59 3.28
N ARG A 220 4.47 20.76 4.56
CA ARG A 220 3.57 20.62 5.72
C ARG A 220 2.25 21.38 5.56
N ARG A 221 2.30 22.64 5.10
CA ARG A 221 1.11 23.50 4.95
C ARG A 221 0.07 22.90 4.00
N TYR A 222 0.50 22.17 2.97
CA TYR A 222 -0.38 21.50 2.03
C TYR A 222 -1.11 20.33 2.70
N MET A 223 -0.37 19.53 3.46
CA MET A 223 -0.88 18.32 4.10
C MET A 223 -1.81 18.60 5.28
N THR A 224 -1.64 19.75 5.96
CA THR A 224 -2.48 20.12 7.10
C THR A 224 -3.51 21.18 6.69
N VAL A 225 -3.10 22.43 6.54
CA VAL A 225 -4.00 23.59 6.38
C VAL A 225 -4.85 23.47 5.11
N TYR A 226 -4.25 23.13 3.96
CA TYR A 226 -5.00 23.08 2.71
C TYR A 226 -5.92 21.85 2.62
N LEU A 227 -5.48 20.67 3.08
CA LEU A 227 -6.37 19.49 3.10
C LEU A 227 -7.48 19.62 4.14
N GLN A 228 -7.20 20.22 5.30
CA GLN A 228 -8.24 20.54 6.27
C GLN A 228 -9.26 21.51 5.66
N GLY A 229 -8.80 22.58 5.03
CA GLY A 229 -9.67 23.55 4.36
C GLY A 229 -10.49 22.92 3.23
N ALA A 230 -9.88 22.06 2.41
CA ALA A 230 -10.56 21.33 1.34
C ALA A 230 -11.65 20.41 1.90
N ARG A 231 -11.35 19.68 2.98
CA ARG A 231 -12.31 18.83 3.70
C ARG A 231 -13.47 19.63 4.26
N ASP A 232 -13.19 20.76 4.91
CA ASP A 232 -14.24 21.62 5.50
C ASP A 232 -15.12 22.24 4.41
N ALA A 233 -14.54 22.66 3.28
CA ALA A 233 -15.27 23.15 2.13
C ALA A 233 -16.16 22.05 1.51
N GLY A 234 -15.63 20.83 1.34
CA GLY A 234 -16.37 19.70 0.79
C GLY A 234 -17.55 19.26 1.67
N VAL A 235 -17.40 19.30 3.00
CA VAL A 235 -18.52 19.04 3.93
C VAL A 235 -19.61 20.10 3.77
N LYS A 236 -19.25 21.38 3.80
CA LYS A 236 -20.20 22.49 3.63
C LYS A 236 -20.92 22.44 2.28
N PHE A 237 -20.17 22.15 1.21
CA PHE A 237 -20.73 21.98 -0.12
C PHE A 237 -21.73 20.82 -0.17
N ALA A 238 -21.40 19.66 0.39
CA ALA A 238 -22.30 18.51 0.41
C ALA A 238 -23.60 18.77 1.18
N ASP A 239 -23.51 19.47 2.31
CA ASP A 239 -24.68 19.82 3.11
C ASP A 239 -25.56 20.85 2.38
N LEU A 240 -24.95 21.83 1.69
CA LEU A 240 -25.68 22.81 0.87
C LEU A 240 -26.33 22.16 -0.35
N TRP A 241 -25.62 21.25 -1.03
CA TRP A 241 -26.12 20.55 -2.21
C TRP A 241 -27.34 19.69 -1.90
N THR A 242 -27.34 19.02 -0.73
CA THR A 242 -28.47 18.20 -0.28
C THR A 242 -29.74 19.01 -0.05
N SER A 243 -29.62 20.29 0.35
CA SER A 243 -30.76 21.14 0.67
C SER A 243 -31.25 21.99 -0.50
N THR A 244 -30.35 22.51 -1.33
CA THR A 244 -30.66 23.54 -2.34
C THR A 244 -30.32 23.15 -3.77
N GLN A 245 -29.45 22.15 -3.96
CA GLN A 245 -28.89 21.80 -5.27
C GLN A 245 -28.31 23.01 -6.02
N ASP A 246 -27.67 23.93 -5.30
CA ASP A 246 -27.14 25.18 -5.84
C ASP A 246 -25.99 24.94 -6.84
N ALA A 247 -26.28 25.21 -8.12
CA ALA A 247 -25.34 25.09 -9.23
C ALA A 247 -24.13 26.03 -9.11
N ARG A 248 -24.28 27.19 -8.47
CA ARG A 248 -23.17 28.13 -8.27
C ARG A 248 -22.18 27.59 -7.24
N ALA A 249 -22.68 27.09 -6.11
CA ALA A 249 -21.84 26.46 -5.09
C ALA A 249 -21.05 25.27 -5.65
N ARG A 250 -21.65 24.52 -6.58
CA ARG A 250 -20.96 23.45 -7.32
C ARG A 250 -19.81 23.99 -8.16
N ALA A 251 -20.06 25.01 -8.98
CA ALA A 251 -19.03 25.59 -9.84
C ALA A 251 -17.85 26.16 -9.02
N GLU A 252 -18.15 26.84 -7.92
CA GLU A 252 -17.13 27.37 -7.00
C GLU A 252 -16.31 26.25 -6.33
N PHE A 253 -16.96 25.15 -5.93
CA PHE A 253 -16.27 23.99 -5.37
C PHE A 253 -15.43 23.22 -6.40
N GLU A 254 -15.93 23.04 -7.63
CA GLU A 254 -15.15 22.45 -8.73
C GLU A 254 -13.90 23.30 -9.04
N SER A 255 -14.03 24.63 -9.09
CA SER A 255 -12.89 25.56 -9.26
C SER A 255 -11.87 25.45 -8.12
N LEU A 256 -12.33 25.31 -6.87
CA LEU A 256 -11.44 25.10 -5.73
C LEU A 256 -10.63 23.80 -5.87
N LEU A 257 -11.26 22.71 -6.33
CA LEU A 257 -10.55 21.45 -6.58
C LEU A 257 -9.51 21.58 -7.68
N ASP A 258 -9.81 22.34 -8.74
CA ASP A 258 -8.88 22.61 -9.85
C ASP A 258 -7.64 23.37 -9.35
N ASP A 259 -7.85 24.43 -8.58
CA ASP A 259 -6.78 25.23 -7.99
C ASP A 259 -5.92 24.42 -7.03
N LEU A 260 -6.55 23.62 -6.16
CA LEU A 260 -5.83 22.76 -5.23
C LEU A 260 -5.01 21.71 -5.98
N GLU A 261 -5.59 21.04 -6.99
CA GLU A 261 -4.87 20.04 -7.78
C GLU A 261 -3.64 20.65 -8.48
N ALA A 262 -3.79 21.84 -9.08
CA ALA A 262 -2.69 22.54 -9.73
C ALA A 262 -1.57 22.89 -8.73
N ASN A 263 -1.92 23.43 -7.57
CA ASN A 263 -0.96 23.81 -6.54
C ASN A 263 -0.23 22.59 -5.94
N PHE A 264 -0.94 21.48 -5.68
CA PHE A 264 -0.32 20.25 -5.17
C PHE A 264 0.61 19.61 -6.22
N THR A 265 0.21 19.63 -7.49
CA THR A 265 1.03 19.12 -8.59
C THR A 265 2.29 19.95 -8.77
N ALA A 266 2.16 21.28 -8.77
CA ALA A 266 3.29 22.21 -8.85
C ALA A 266 4.24 22.00 -7.66
N ARG A 267 3.70 21.89 -6.45
CA ARG A 267 4.52 21.67 -5.25
C ARG A 267 5.29 20.36 -5.32
N THR A 268 4.63 19.27 -5.75
CA THR A 268 5.26 17.96 -5.91
C THR A 268 6.43 18.03 -6.89
N ARG A 269 6.27 18.72 -8.04
CA ARG A 269 7.36 18.91 -9.01
C ARG A 269 8.54 19.65 -8.40
N THR A 270 8.29 20.75 -7.68
CA THR A 270 9.37 21.51 -7.02
C THR A 270 10.18 20.65 -6.05
N LEU A 271 9.54 19.77 -5.26
CA LEU A 271 10.28 18.87 -4.36
C LEU A 271 11.17 17.90 -5.14
N LEU A 272 10.64 17.32 -6.22
CA LEU A 272 11.38 16.39 -7.06
C LEU A 272 12.56 17.06 -7.79
N ASP A 273 12.40 18.32 -8.20
CA ASP A 273 13.46 19.08 -8.86
C ASP A 273 14.56 19.49 -7.87
N SER A 274 14.21 19.97 -6.67
CA SER A 274 15.18 20.25 -5.60
C SER A 274 16.05 19.03 -5.25
N GLY A 275 15.45 17.84 -5.21
CA GLY A 275 16.20 16.59 -4.97
C GLY A 275 17.21 16.26 -6.08
N ARG A 276 16.93 16.64 -7.33
CA ARG A 276 17.87 16.47 -8.45
C ARG A 276 19.03 17.44 -8.36
N GLU A 277 18.75 18.72 -8.06
CA GLU A 277 19.78 19.74 -7.88
C GLU A 277 20.74 19.36 -6.74
N GLY A 278 20.22 18.82 -5.63
CA GLY A 278 21.05 18.32 -4.53
C GLY A 278 22.01 17.21 -4.96
N LEU A 279 21.53 16.23 -5.73
CA LEU A 279 22.37 15.15 -6.26
C LEU A 279 23.45 15.65 -7.23
N GLU A 280 23.12 16.60 -8.10
CA GLU A 280 24.09 17.19 -9.03
C GLU A 280 25.24 17.89 -8.29
N ILE A 281 24.91 18.65 -7.24
CA ILE A 281 25.90 19.28 -6.37
C ILE A 281 26.76 18.23 -5.66
N GLU A 282 26.17 17.16 -5.12
CA GLU A 282 26.93 16.09 -4.46
C GLU A 282 27.88 15.38 -5.43
N ILE A 283 27.45 15.13 -6.67
CA ILE A 283 28.30 14.55 -7.73
C ILE A 283 29.46 15.50 -8.05
N GLU A 284 29.21 16.81 -8.17
CA GLU A 284 30.24 17.80 -8.43
C GLU A 284 31.26 17.86 -7.29
N VAL A 285 30.79 17.90 -6.03
CA VAL A 285 31.65 17.87 -4.84
C VAL A 285 32.48 16.58 -4.80
N LEU A 286 31.90 15.43 -5.14
CA LEU A 286 32.62 14.16 -5.18
C LEU A 286 33.68 14.16 -6.29
N ARG A 287 33.37 14.69 -7.48
CA ARG A 287 34.34 14.87 -8.56
C ARG A 287 35.50 15.77 -8.15
N ASP A 288 35.20 16.89 -7.49
CA ASP A 288 36.21 17.81 -6.98
C ASP A 288 37.13 17.16 -5.94
N ARG A 289 36.57 16.36 -5.02
CA ARG A 289 37.35 15.60 -4.04
C ARG A 289 38.22 14.54 -4.71
N LEU A 290 37.64 13.74 -5.61
CA LEU A 290 38.37 12.71 -6.35
C LEU A 290 39.47 13.29 -7.26
N ALA A 291 39.26 14.48 -7.82
CA ALA A 291 40.28 15.21 -8.58
C ALA A 291 41.42 15.71 -7.68
N ARG A 292 41.12 16.19 -6.47
CA ARG A 292 42.13 16.57 -5.47
C ARG A 292 42.92 15.37 -4.95
N ASP A 293 42.27 14.22 -4.80
CA ASP A 293 42.89 12.97 -4.36
C ASP A 293 43.61 12.22 -5.51
N GLY A 294 43.64 12.79 -6.72
CA GLY A 294 44.38 12.26 -7.87
C GLY A 294 43.78 10.99 -8.49
N VAL A 295 42.55 10.63 -8.12
CA VAL A 295 41.86 9.41 -8.58
C VAL A 295 41.26 9.59 -9.98
N ILE A 296 40.96 10.83 -10.38
CA ILE A 296 40.47 11.19 -11.72
C ILE A 296 41.12 12.49 -12.20
N SER A 297 41.47 12.57 -13.49
CA SER A 297 41.93 13.81 -14.11
C SER A 297 40.78 14.81 -14.24
N PRO A 298 40.98 16.11 -13.96
CA PRO A 298 39.92 17.11 -14.05
C PRO A 298 39.42 17.26 -15.48
N PRO A 299 38.11 17.48 -15.70
CA PRO A 299 37.57 17.73 -17.03
C PRO A 299 38.13 19.04 -17.59
N ASP A 300 38.52 19.02 -18.86
CA ASP A 300 39.04 20.18 -19.59
C ASP A 300 37.98 21.30 -19.58
N LYS A 301 38.28 22.41 -18.89
CA LYS A 301 37.41 23.59 -18.87
C LYS A 301 37.58 24.35 -20.18
N THR A 302 36.80 24.02 -21.20
CA THR A 302 36.64 24.89 -22.37
C THR A 302 35.62 25.98 -22.06
N PHE A 303 36.10 27.23 -22.12
CA PHE A 303 35.35 28.49 -21.92
C PHE A 303 34.19 28.68 -22.90
#